data_AF-A0A536G7B1-F1
#
_entry.id   AF-A0A536G7B1-F1
#
_cell.length_a   1.000
_cell.length_b   1.000
_cell.length_c   1.000
_cell.angle_alpha   90.00
_cell.angle_beta   90.00
_cell.angle_gamma   90.00
#
_symmetry.space_group_name_H-M   'P 1'
#
loop_
_entity.id
_entity.type
_entity.pdbx_description
1 polymer ?
#
loop_
_entity_poly.entity_id
_entity_poly.type
_entity_poly.pdbx_seq_one_letter_code
_entity_poly.pdbx_strand_id
1 'polypeptide(L)'
;MGLPSGPEPRTAFSPDGLWWWDGSQWRPAVSPDGMWRWNGRAWEPARPFGPARGGGSSTAVIVTVAAFGGILVLVGIITLVVLLTMGNQIANVFSNVVAALNGS
;
A
#
# COMPACT_ATOMS: atom_id res chain seq x y z
N MET A 1 51.31 9.21 18.93
CA MET A 1 50.48 8.09 19.45
C MET A 1 49.03 8.40 19.08
N GLY A 2 48.53 7.82 17.98
CA GLY A 2 47.13 7.98 17.58
C GLY A 2 46.26 7.05 18.41
N LEU A 3 45.20 7.59 19.01
CA LEU A 3 44.23 6.82 19.79
C LEU A 3 43.59 5.75 18.89
N PRO A 4 43.32 4.54 19.40
CA PRO A 4 42.56 3.54 18.66
C PRO A 4 41.19 4.13 18.35
N SER A 5 40.86 4.27 17.06
CA SER A 5 39.51 4.57 16.62
C SER A 5 38.60 3.51 17.24
N GLY A 6 37.74 3.95 18.17
CA GLY A 6 36.71 3.09 18.75
C GLY A 6 35.91 2.41 17.65
N PRO A 7 35.25 1.27 17.93
CA PRO A 7 34.45 0.57 16.93
C PRO A 7 33.52 1.59 16.27
N GLU A 8 33.75 1.90 14.99
CA GLU A 8 32.91 2.82 14.24
C GLU A 8 31.46 2.34 14.45
N PRO A 9 30.53 3.22 14.88
CA PRO A 9 29.14 2.83 15.02
C PRO A 9 28.72 2.27 13.66
N ARG A 10 28.53 0.95 13.57
CA ARG A 10 28.05 0.34 12.34
C ARG A 10 26.67 0.92 12.12
N THR A 11 26.57 1.87 11.21
CA THR A 11 25.32 2.45 10.79
C THR A 11 24.50 1.30 10.19
N ALA A 12 23.56 0.80 11.00
CA ALA A 12 22.69 -0.28 10.59
C ALA A 12 21.61 0.29 9.69
N PHE A 13 21.41 -0.31 8.52
CA PHE A 13 20.32 0.05 7.63
C PHE A 13 19.14 -0.89 7.84
N SER A 14 17.93 -0.36 7.69
CA SER A 14 16.71 -1.17 7.62
C SER A 14 16.77 -2.12 6.41
N PRO A 15 16.10 -3.29 6.43
CA PRO A 15 16.13 -4.24 5.30
C PRO A 15 15.68 -3.65 3.95
N ASP A 16 14.83 -2.63 3.98
CA ASP A 16 14.37 -1.87 2.81
C ASP A 16 15.37 -0.79 2.34
N GLY A 17 16.43 -0.53 3.13
CA GLY A 17 17.46 0.46 2.84
C GLY A 17 16.97 1.91 2.90
N LEU A 18 15.77 2.17 3.41
CA LEU A 18 15.17 3.51 3.48
C LEU A 18 15.53 4.27 4.75
N TRP A 19 15.94 3.54 5.79
CA TRP A 19 16.25 4.09 7.10
C TRP A 19 17.64 3.64 7.55
N TRP A 20 18.32 4.49 8.30
CA TRP A 20 19.56 4.16 8.98
C TRP A 20 19.44 4.46 10.47
N TRP A 21 20.14 3.67 11.28
CA TRP A 21 20.18 3.83 12.72
C TRP A 21 21.28 4.81 13.13
N ASP A 22 20.91 5.88 13.81
CA ASP A 22 21.87 6.90 14.27
C ASP A 22 22.50 6.61 15.65
N GLY A 23 22.13 5.49 16.27
CA GLY A 23 22.51 5.14 17.64
C GLY A 23 21.38 5.35 18.66
N SER A 24 20.37 6.15 18.32
CA SER A 24 19.25 6.51 19.20
C SER A 24 17.87 6.36 18.53
N GLN A 25 17.78 6.62 17.23
CA GLN A 25 16.55 6.62 16.45
C GLN A 25 16.82 6.25 15.00
N TRP A 26 15.76 5.79 14.33
CA TRP A 26 15.77 5.58 12.89
C TRP A 26 15.62 6.91 12.17
N ARG A 27 16.57 7.21 11.28
CA ARG A 27 16.55 8.41 10.42
C ARG A 27 16.41 8.02 8.94
N PRO A 28 15.77 8.87 8.11
CA PRO A 28 15.72 8.64 6.68
C PRO A 28 17.13 8.56 6.10
N ALA A 29 17.39 7.54 5.28
CA ALA A 29 18.63 7.37 4.53
C ALA A 29 18.66 8.18 3.23
N VAL A 30 17.58 8.90 2.92
CA VAL A 30 17.42 9.75 1.74
C VAL A 30 16.97 11.13 2.21
N SER A 31 17.50 12.17 1.60
CA SER A 31 17.11 13.56 1.87
C SER A 31 15.65 13.80 1.44
N PRO A 32 14.92 14.73 2.07
CA PRO A 32 13.53 15.03 1.71
C PRO A 32 13.31 15.39 0.23
N ASP A 33 14.32 15.96 -0.41
CA ASP A 33 14.33 16.32 -1.84
C ASP A 33 14.71 15.16 -2.77
N GLY A 34 15.11 14.00 -2.23
CA GLY A 34 15.55 12.83 -2.99
C GLY A 34 16.94 12.95 -3.62
N MET A 35 17.64 14.08 -3.44
CA MET A 35 18.89 14.37 -4.14
C MET A 35 20.13 13.76 -3.47
N TRP A 36 20.00 13.35 -2.21
CA TRP A 36 21.11 12.87 -1.40
C TRP A 36 20.75 11.57 -0.69
N ARG A 37 21.73 10.67 -0.59
CA ARG A 37 21.63 9.39 0.11
C ARG A 37 22.73 9.25 1.16
N TRP A 38 22.35 8.80 2.35
CA TRP A 38 23.29 8.49 3.42
C TRP A 38 24.00 7.17 3.14
N ASN A 39 25.34 7.19 3.11
CA ASN A 39 26.17 5.99 2.87
C ASN A 39 26.67 5.34 4.17
N GLY A 40 26.26 5.85 5.34
CA GLY A 40 26.73 5.38 6.65
C GLY A 40 27.84 6.24 7.27
N ARG A 41 28.43 7.16 6.50
CA ARG A 41 29.47 8.12 6.94
C ARG A 41 29.19 9.56 6.50
N ALA A 42 28.61 9.75 5.32
CA ALA A 42 28.32 11.05 4.72
C ALA A 42 27.10 10.97 3.78
N TRP A 43 26.56 12.14 3.44
CA TRP A 43 25.56 12.29 2.38
C TRP A 43 26.25 12.32 1.02
N GLU A 44 25.91 11.37 0.15
CA GLU A 44 26.38 11.32 -1.22
C GLU A 44 25.24 11.68 -2.19
N PRO A 45 25.54 12.29 -3.35
CA PRO A 45 24.52 12.53 -4.37
C PRO A 45 23.82 11.22 -4.73
N ALA A 46 22.49 11.22 -4.62
CA ALA A 46 21.67 10.11 -5.07
C ALA A 46 21.88 10.01 -6.58
N ARG A 47 22.73 9.07 -7.00
CA ARG A 47 22.95 8.82 -8.42
C ARG A 47 21.58 8.60 -9.06
N PRO A 48 21.23 9.32 -10.14
CA PRO A 48 20.02 9.00 -10.88
C PRO A 48 20.06 7.51 -11.15
N PHE A 49 18.99 6.81 -10.79
CA PHE A 49 18.82 5.42 -11.20
C PHE A 49 18.78 5.41 -12.74
N GLY A 50 19.95 5.36 -13.38
CA GLY A 50 20.08 4.84 -14.74
C GLY A 50 19.46 3.44 -14.72
N PRO A 51 18.79 3.01 -15.82
CA PRO A 51 17.75 2.00 -15.77
C PRO A 51 18.26 0.75 -15.05
N ALA A 52 17.86 0.63 -13.79
CA ALA A 52 18.05 -0.56 -13.01
C ALA A 52 17.12 -1.59 -13.65
N ARG A 53 17.72 -2.45 -14.46
CA ARG A 53 17.09 -3.65 -14.98
C ARG A 53 16.70 -4.50 -13.76
N GLY A 54 15.47 -4.34 -13.28
CA GLY A 54 14.86 -5.11 -12.20
C GLY A 54 14.77 -4.36 -10.86
N GLY A 55 13.55 -4.24 -10.34
CA GLY A 55 13.30 -3.81 -8.95
C GLY A 55 12.12 -2.84 -8.83
N GLY A 56 10.89 -3.36 -8.93
CA GLY A 56 9.67 -2.57 -8.79
C GLY A 56 9.46 -2.05 -7.36
N SER A 57 9.50 -0.73 -7.19
CA SER A 57 9.02 -0.05 -5.97
C SER A 57 8.37 1.33 -6.23
N SER A 58 8.03 1.65 -7.48
CA SER A 58 7.34 2.91 -7.82
C SER A 58 6.03 2.70 -8.58
N THR A 59 5.81 1.50 -9.13
CA THR A 59 4.53 1.05 -9.71
C THR A 59 3.58 0.45 -8.67
N ALA A 60 4.07 0.07 -7.49
CA ALA A 60 3.27 -0.64 -6.48
C ALA A 60 2.14 0.23 -5.87
N VAL A 61 2.36 1.51 -5.62
CA VAL A 61 1.35 2.37 -4.95
C VAL A 61 0.14 2.63 -5.86
N ILE A 62 0.35 2.84 -7.16
CA ILE A 62 -0.75 3.06 -8.12
C ILE A 62 -1.57 1.77 -8.32
N VAL A 63 -0.90 0.61 -8.36
CA VAL A 63 -1.58 -0.69 -8.49
C VAL A 63 -2.43 -1.00 -7.25
N THR A 64 -1.94 -0.73 -6.03
CA THR A 64 -2.70 -0.99 -4.81
C THR A 64 -3.92 -0.08 -4.68
N VAL A 65 -3.81 1.20 -5.02
CA VAL A 65 -4.96 2.14 -4.96
C VAL A 65 -6.01 1.80 -6.01
N ALA A 66 -5.60 1.46 -7.24
CA ALA A 66 -6.52 1.04 -8.29
C ALA A 66 -7.21 -0.29 -7.94
N ALA A 67 -6.49 -1.24 -7.34
CA ALA A 67 -7.06 -2.50 -6.88
C ALA A 67 -8.10 -2.27 -5.76
N PHE A 68 -7.78 -1.43 -4.77
CA PHE A 68 -8.70 -1.15 -3.66
C PHE A 68 -9.96 -0.40 -4.14
N GLY A 69 -9.80 0.62 -4.99
CA GLY A 69 -10.92 1.32 -5.60
C GLY A 69 -11.80 0.40 -6.46
N GLY A 70 -11.17 -0.47 -7.27
CA GLY A 70 -11.87 -1.47 -8.06
C GLY A 70 -12.66 -2.47 -7.21
N ILE A 71 -12.08 -2.95 -6.10
CA ILE A 71 -12.75 -3.86 -5.16
C ILE A 71 -13.95 -3.17 -4.51
N LEU A 72 -13.83 -1.92 -4.06
CA LEU A 72 -14.94 -1.19 -3.45
C LEU A 72 -16.11 -0.99 -4.42
N VAL A 73 -15.80 -0.64 -5.68
CA VAL A 73 -16.81 -0.52 -6.75
C VAL A 73 -17.48 -1.87 -7.01
N LEU A 74 -16.70 -2.95 -7.12
CA LEU A 74 -17.23 -4.30 -7.34
C LEU A 74 -18.16 -4.74 -6.20
N VAL A 75 -17.74 -4.56 -4.95
CA VAL A 75 -18.56 -4.88 -3.77
C VAL A 75 -19.82 -4.04 -3.73
N GLY A 76 -19.74 -2.75 -4.09
CA GLY A 76 -20.91 -1.87 -4.19
C GLY A 76 -21.93 -2.35 -5.24
N ILE A 77 -21.45 -2.73 -6.43
CA ILE A 77 -22.30 -3.28 -7.50
C ILE A 77 -22.95 -4.59 -7.06
N ILE A 78 -22.17 -5.51 -6.48
CA ILE A 78 -22.69 -6.80 -5.98
C ILE A 78 -23.78 -6.56 -4.93
N THR A 79 -23.54 -5.67 -3.97
CA THR A 79 -24.50 -5.34 -2.92
C THR A 79 -25.79 -4.78 -3.52
N LEU A 80 -25.69 -3.86 -4.49
CA LEU A 80 -26.86 -3.29 -5.17
C LEU A 80 -27.67 -4.37 -5.90
N VAL A 81 -27.00 -5.26 -6.64
CA VAL A 81 -27.66 -6.36 -7.36
C VAL A 81 -28.35 -7.32 -6.39
N VAL A 82 -27.70 -7.69 -5.28
CA VAL A 82 -28.30 -8.53 -4.25
C VAL A 82 -29.55 -7.85 -3.67
N LEU A 83 -29.48 -6.58 -3.28
CA LEU A 83 -30.63 -5.87 -2.73
C LEU A 83 -31.80 -5.79 -3.73
N LEU A 84 -31.51 -5.53 -5.01
CA LEU A 84 -32.54 -5.47 -6.06
C LEU A 84 -33.17 -6.84 -6.34
N THR A 85 -32.35 -7.89 -6.43
CA THR A 85 -32.85 -9.25 -6.69
C THR A 85 -33.67 -9.78 -5.53
N MET A 86 -33.21 -9.60 -4.28
CA MET A 86 -33.96 -9.99 -3.09
C MET A 86 -35.25 -9.17 -2.95
N GLY A 87 -35.23 -7.87 -3.25
CA GLY A 87 -36.44 -7.03 -3.27
C GLY A 87 -37.48 -7.52 -4.29
N ASN A 88 -37.02 -7.92 -5.48
CA ASN A 88 -37.90 -8.44 -6.52
C ASN A 88 -38.48 -9.82 -6.15
N GLN A 89 -37.71 -10.67 -5.48
CA GLN A 89 -38.20 -11.97 -4.97
C GLN A 89 -39.30 -11.77 -3.90
N ILE A 90 -39.12 -10.81 -3.00
CA ILE A 90 -40.12 -10.47 -1.97
C ILE A 90 -41.44 -10.00 -2.63
N ALA A 91 -41.36 -9.17 -3.68
CA ALA A 91 -42.54 -8.72 -4.41
C ALA A 91 -43.33 -9.88 -5.05
N ASN A 92 -42.63 -10.85 -5.64
CA ASN A 92 -43.25 -12.04 -6.24
C ASN A 92 -43.92 -12.93 -5.18
N VAL A 93 -43.32 -13.07 -3.99
CA VAL A 93 -43.92 -13.83 -2.88
C VAL A 93 -45.23 -13.18 -2.44
N PHE A 94 -45.26 -11.87 -2.24
CA PHE A 94 -46.50 -11.17 -1.88
C PHE A 94 -47.58 -11.29 -2.95
N SER A 95 -47.21 -11.19 -4.23
CA SER A 95 -48.14 -11.40 -5.34
C SER A 95 -48.76 -12.79 -5.30
N ASN A 96 -47.96 -13.83 -5.04
CA ASN A 96 -48.45 -15.21 -4.92
C ASN A 96 -49.36 -15.41 -3.71
N VAL A 97 -49.04 -14.81 -2.56
CA VAL A 97 -49.88 -14.90 -1.36
C VAL A 97 -51.23 -14.22 -1.59
N VAL A 98 -51.25 -13.02 -2.17
CA VAL A 98 -52.50 -12.32 -2.51
C VAL A 98 -53.33 -13.10 -3.52
N ALA A 99 -52.69 -13.69 -4.55
CA ALA A 99 -53.36 -14.54 -5.52
C ALA A 99 -53.97 -15.79 -4.86
N ALA A 100 -53.26 -16.42 -3.93
CA ALA A 100 -53.77 -17.58 -3.19
C ALA A 100 -54.96 -17.22 -2.28
N LEU A 101 -54.95 -16.05 -1.63
CA LEU A 101 -56.03 -15.59 -0.76
C LEU A 101 -57.27 -15.12 -1.52
N ASN A 102 -57.12 -14.58 -2.73
CA ASN A 102 -58.23 -14.12 -3.57
C ASN A 102 -58.76 -15.19 -4.53
N GLY A 103 -57.99 -16.28 -4.75
CA GLY A 103 -58.35 -17.40 -5.61
C GLY A 103 -58.99 -18.59 -4.88
N SER A 104 -59.09 -18.53 -3.54
CA SER A 104 -59.79 -19.47 -2.65
C SER A 104 -61.13 -18.92 -2.19
#